data_AF-A0A820LCC8-F1
#
_entry.id   AF-A0A820LCC8-F1
#
_cell.length_a   1.000
_cell.length_b   1.000
_cell.length_c   1.000
_cell.angle_alpha   90.00
_cell.angle_beta   90.00
_cell.angle_gamma   90.00
#
_symmetry.space_group_name_H-M   'P 1'
#
loop_
_entity.id
_entity.type
_entity.pdbx_description
1 polymer ?
#
loop_
_entity_poly.entity_id
_entity_poly.type
_entity_poly.pdbx_seq_one_letter_code
_entity_poly.pdbx_strand_id
1 'polypeptide(L)'
;MISAPLHCYGKTIICRLVTDLTYALVTILCPLLIMCIFGLMTLSNIRRIHCHKLLQSKLIETNENNKRTLKLTNLQTRKRKRIDRHLRHVLFIQIIFLTILTIPQVIEKLYTTLTMNQIKSSLNIRIDEFIYNFVLLLTYLASGLPFYIYTLSGGNTFRNALMDL
;
A
#
# COMPACT_ATOMS: atom_id res chain seq x y z
N MET A 1 29.54 16.14 0.20
CA MET A 1 29.03 15.15 -0.78
C MET A 1 28.55 13.95 0.00
N ILE A 2 27.24 13.74 0.02
CA ILE A 2 26.58 12.69 0.79
C ILE A 2 26.91 11.36 0.10
N SER A 3 27.69 10.53 0.79
CA SER A 3 28.18 9.22 0.35
C SER A 3 27.00 8.30 0.04
N ALA A 4 26.73 8.13 -1.25
CA ALA A 4 25.76 7.16 -1.74
C ALA A 4 26.19 5.74 -1.30
N PRO A 5 25.26 4.89 -0.83
CA PRO A 5 25.57 3.55 -0.31
C PRO A 5 26.11 2.57 -1.38
N LEU A 6 26.19 2.98 -2.65
CA LEU A 6 26.67 2.13 -3.74
C LEU A 6 28.16 1.76 -3.66
N HIS A 7 29.02 2.58 -3.04
CA HIS A 7 30.48 2.35 -3.08
C HIS A 7 30.90 1.02 -2.41
N CYS A 8 30.04 0.44 -1.60
CA CYS A 8 30.33 -0.71 -0.76
C CYS A 8 29.48 -1.96 -1.12
N TYR A 9 28.51 -1.81 -2.04
CA TYR A 9 27.50 -2.82 -2.40
C TYR A 9 28.06 -4.12 -3.03
N GLY A 10 29.36 -4.20 -3.31
CA GLY A 10 30.03 -5.42 -3.81
C GLY A 10 31.31 -5.79 -3.08
N LYS A 11 31.72 -5.07 -2.03
CA LYS A 11 33.03 -5.27 -1.38
C LYS A 11 32.97 -6.22 -0.19
N THR A 12 31.90 -6.19 0.61
CA THR A 12 31.77 -7.04 1.79
C THR A 12 30.32 -7.50 1.96
N ILE A 13 30.15 -8.75 2.41
CA ILE A 13 28.85 -9.39 2.65
C ILE A 13 28.00 -8.55 3.62
N ILE A 14 28.64 -8.03 4.68
CA ILE A 14 28.00 -7.19 5.70
C ILE A 14 27.43 -5.92 5.08
N CYS A 15 28.16 -5.28 4.17
CA CYS A 15 27.71 -4.04 3.57
C CYS A 15 26.53 -4.25 2.62
N ARG A 16 26.55 -5.33 1.84
CA ARG A 16 25.40 -5.74 1.01
C ARG A 16 24.18 -6.04 1.88
N LEU A 17 24.36 -6.81 2.97
CA LEU A 17 23.29 -7.12 3.92
C LEU A 17 22.68 -5.87 4.54
N VAL A 18 23.51 -4.93 5.01
CA VAL A 18 23.05 -3.66 5.60
C VAL A 18 22.32 -2.81 4.57
N THR A 19 22.80 -2.75 3.34
CA THR A 19 22.17 -1.94 2.28
C THR A 19 20.83 -2.53 1.87
N ASP A 20 20.75 -3.85 1.69
CA ASP A 20 19.51 -4.56 1.35
C ASP A 20 18.49 -4.50 2.50
N LEU A 21 18.94 -4.63 3.75
CA LEU A 21 18.09 -4.48 4.92
C LEU A 21 17.59 -3.04 5.07
N THR A 22 18.45 -2.04 4.87
CA THR A 22 18.06 -0.63 4.91
C THR A 22 17.05 -0.31 3.81
N TYR A 23 17.27 -0.83 2.60
CA TYR A 23 16.32 -0.68 1.50
C TYR A 23 14.96 -1.31 1.86
N ALA A 24 14.94 -2.55 2.34
CA ALA A 24 13.71 -3.23 2.73
C ALA A 24 12.97 -2.51 3.87
N LEU A 25 13.70 -2.02 4.88
CA LEU A 25 13.11 -1.30 6.01
C LEU A 25 12.53 0.05 5.58
N VAL A 26 13.30 0.85 4.83
CA VAL A 26 12.93 2.23 4.50
C VAL A 26 11.91 2.29 3.37
N THR A 27 12.05 1.46 2.34
CA THR A 27 11.20 1.55 1.14
C THR A 27 9.97 0.67 1.18
N ILE A 28 9.98 -0.41 1.99
CA ILE A 28 8.86 -1.37 2.05
C ILE A 28 8.22 -1.31 3.44
N LEU A 29 8.97 -1.57 4.51
CA LEU A 29 8.38 -1.74 5.85
C LEU A 29 7.85 -0.43 6.43
N CYS A 30 8.60 0.67 6.34
CA CYS A 30 8.18 1.97 6.85
C CYS A 30 6.88 2.47 6.19
N PRO A 31 6.77 2.51 4.85
CA PRO A 31 5.53 2.92 4.18
C PRO A 31 4.36 2.01 4.52
N LEU A 32 4.57 0.69 4.63
CA LEU A 32 3.55 -0.26 5.04
C LEU A 32 3.04 0.00 6.46
N LEU A 33 3.95 0.22 7.42
CA LEU A 33 3.59 0.54 8.81
C LEU A 33 2.81 1.85 8.89
N ILE A 34 3.26 2.87 8.17
CA ILE A 34 2.58 4.17 8.10
C ILE A 34 1.17 4.01 7.51
N MET A 35 1.03 3.31 6.37
CA MET A 35 -0.28 3.03 5.76
C MET A 35 -1.18 2.21 6.68
N CYS A 36 -0.62 1.25 7.41
CA CYS A 36 -1.37 0.42 8.36
C CYS A 36 -1.87 1.26 9.54
N ILE A 37 -1.01 2.10 10.14
CA ILE A 37 -1.38 3.00 11.25
C ILE A 37 -2.48 3.96 10.80
N PHE A 38 -2.30 4.64 9.66
CA PHE A 38 -3.31 5.55 9.13
C PHE A 38 -4.61 4.82 8.75
N GLY A 39 -4.52 3.61 8.20
CA GLY A 39 -5.67 2.77 7.89
C GLY A 39 -6.46 2.38 9.14
N LEU A 40 -5.77 1.95 10.21
CA LEU A 40 -6.37 1.59 11.49
C LEU A 40 -6.95 2.80 12.23
N MET A 41 -6.26 3.94 12.24
CA MET A 41 -6.80 5.20 12.77
C MET A 41 -8.06 5.60 12.04
N THR A 42 -8.06 5.54 10.71
CA THR A 42 -9.23 5.86 9.88
C THR A 42 -10.40 4.94 10.21
N LEU A 43 -10.16 3.63 10.35
CA LEU A 43 -11.19 2.65 10.70
C LEU A 43 -11.76 2.89 12.11
N SER A 44 -10.89 3.17 13.08
CA SER A 44 -11.29 3.50 14.46
C SER A 44 -12.12 4.78 14.52
N ASN A 45 -11.73 5.80 13.76
CA ASN A 45 -12.48 7.05 13.68
C ASN A 45 -13.87 6.85 13.04
N ILE A 46 -13.95 6.04 11.97
CA ILE A 46 -15.23 5.69 11.33
C ILE A 46 -16.14 4.94 12.31
N ARG A 47 -15.61 3.96 13.05
CA ARG A 47 -16.38 3.22 14.07
C ARG A 47 -16.91 4.16 15.15
N ARG A 48 -16.07 5.07 15.64
CA ARG A 48 -16.46 6.07 16.66
C ARG A 48 -17.56 7.00 16.16
N ILE A 49 -17.42 7.52 14.94
CA ILE A 49 -18.44 8.36 14.29
C ILE A 49 -19.75 7.59 14.07
N HIS A 50 -19.68 6.31 13.72
CA HIS A 50 -20.85 5.46 13.52
C HIS A 50 -21.61 5.23 14.83
N CYS A 51 -20.88 4.92 15.91
CA CYS A 51 -21.45 4.72 17.24
C CYS A 51 -22.12 6.00 17.78
N HIS A 52 -21.44 7.15 17.67
CA HIS A 52 -22.00 8.43 18.10
C HIS A 52 -23.28 8.80 17.35
N LYS A 53 -23.32 8.55 16.04
CA LYS A 53 -24.53 8.81 15.23
C LYS A 53 -25.70 7.89 15.59
N LEU A 54 -25.44 6.62 15.92
CA LEU A 54 -26.49 5.69 16.34
C LEU A 54 -27.14 6.15 17.66
N LEU A 55 -26.33 6.68 18.58
CA LEU A 55 -26.82 7.23 19.85
C LEU A 55 -27.62 8.51 19.61
N GLN A 56 -27.12 9.41 18.76
CA GLN A 56 -27.75 10.69 18.45
C GLN A 56 -29.07 10.52 17.67
N SER A 57 -29.18 9.52 16.78
CA SER A 57 -30.44 9.24 16.08
C SER A 57 -31.54 8.73 17.02
N LYS A 58 -31.19 8.00 18.09
CA LYS A 58 -32.16 7.55 19.10
C LYS A 58 -32.73 8.69 19.95
N LEU A 59 -31.97 9.78 20.13
CA LEU A 59 -32.40 10.95 20.92
C LEU A 59 -33.21 11.96 20.10
N ILE A 60 -33.07 11.98 18.76
CA ILE A 60 -33.74 12.97 17.90
C ILE A 60 -35.16 12.53 17.49
N GLU A 61 -35.53 11.27 17.68
CA GLU A 61 -36.90 10.77 17.45
C GLU A 61 -37.97 11.48 18.30
N THR A 62 -37.56 12.24 19.33
CA THR A 62 -38.46 13.00 20.21
C THR A 62 -38.77 14.42 19.71
N ASN A 63 -38.18 14.92 18.61
CA ASN A 63 -38.36 16.32 18.18
C ASN A 63 -38.62 16.45 16.67
N GLU A 64 -39.89 16.57 16.27
CA GLU A 64 -40.36 16.46 14.88
C GLU A 64 -39.94 17.58 13.92
N ASN A 65 -39.49 18.74 14.41
CA ASN A 65 -39.23 19.91 13.56
C ASN A 65 -37.88 19.91 12.81
N ASN A 66 -36.97 18.96 13.09
CA ASN A 66 -35.61 18.93 12.49
C ASN A 66 -35.44 17.96 11.30
N LYS A 67 -36.52 17.41 10.75
CA LYS A 67 -36.49 16.37 9.69
C LYS A 67 -35.77 16.81 8.39
N ARG A 68 -35.74 18.11 8.04
CA ARG A 68 -35.06 18.60 6.81
C ARG A 68 -33.55 18.70 6.96
N THR A 69 -33.05 19.26 8.07
CA THR A 69 -31.62 19.37 8.40
C THR A 69 -30.98 18.00 8.56
N LEU A 70 -31.70 17.06 9.20
CA LEU A 70 -31.24 15.68 9.40
C LEU A 70 -31.09 14.91 8.06
N LYS A 71 -32.00 15.12 7.10
CA LYS A 71 -31.95 14.48 5.78
C LYS A 71 -30.72 14.93 4.97
N LEU A 72 -30.35 16.21 5.04
CA LEU A 72 -29.17 16.75 4.34
C LEU A 72 -27.86 16.14 4.89
N THR A 73 -27.73 16.06 6.22
CA THR A 73 -26.60 15.39 6.88
C THR A 73 -26.56 13.88 6.61
N ASN A 74 -27.71 13.22 6.50
CA ASN A 74 -27.79 11.79 6.19
C ASN A 74 -27.36 11.46 4.75
N LEU A 75 -27.65 12.34 3.79
CA LEU A 75 -27.22 12.16 2.40
C LEU A 75 -25.70 12.33 2.25
N GLN A 76 -25.14 13.38 2.87
CA GLN A 76 -23.70 13.63 2.89
C GLN A 76 -22.93 12.51 3.60
N THR A 77 -23.47 11.98 4.69
CA THR A 77 -22.84 10.86 5.40
C THR A 77 -22.97 9.53 4.67
N ARG A 78 -24.05 9.29 3.91
CA ARG A 78 -24.13 8.13 3.00
C ARG A 78 -23.09 8.20 1.88
N LYS A 79 -22.88 9.38 1.28
CA LYS A 79 -21.82 9.61 0.28
C LYS A 79 -20.43 9.35 0.89
N ARG A 80 -20.15 9.89 2.07
CA ARG A 80 -18.88 9.66 2.79
C ARG A 80 -18.66 8.18 3.14
N LYS A 81 -19.69 7.46 3.62
CA LYS A 81 -19.62 6.01 3.88
C LYS A 81 -19.36 5.15 2.64
N ARG A 82 -19.71 5.62 1.43
CA ARG A 82 -19.37 4.92 0.18
C ARG A 82 -17.90 5.13 -0.16
N ILE A 83 -17.41 6.36 -0.06
CA ILE A 83 -15.99 6.71 -0.27
C ILE A 83 -15.10 5.93 0.71
N ASP A 84 -15.45 5.89 2.01
CA ASP A 84 -14.66 5.16 3.02
C ASP A 84 -14.60 3.65 2.74
N ARG A 85 -15.72 3.04 2.29
CA ARG A 85 -15.74 1.61 1.92
C ARG A 85 -14.88 1.34 0.69
N HIS A 86 -14.94 2.21 -0.31
CA HIS A 86 -14.10 2.14 -1.49
C HIS A 86 -12.62 2.28 -1.13
N LEU A 87 -12.26 3.29 -0.32
CA LEU A 87 -10.89 3.53 0.11
C LEU A 87 -10.30 2.31 0.83
N ARG A 88 -11.08 1.69 1.73
CA ARG A 88 -10.67 0.47 2.42
C ARG A 88 -10.48 -0.71 1.46
N HIS A 89 -11.35 -0.88 0.48
CA HIS A 89 -11.21 -1.94 -0.53
C HIS A 89 -9.96 -1.72 -1.38
N VAL A 90 -9.72 -0.49 -1.84
CA VAL A 90 -8.54 -0.11 -2.60
C VAL A 90 -7.26 -0.38 -1.81
N LEU A 91 -7.21 0.06 -0.56
CA LEU A 91 -6.06 -0.20 0.32
C LEU A 91 -5.83 -1.70 0.55
N PHE A 92 -6.90 -2.47 0.74
CA PHE A 92 -6.80 -3.92 0.94
C PHE A 92 -6.29 -4.64 -0.30
N ILE A 93 -6.83 -4.28 -1.48
CA ILE A 93 -6.36 -4.79 -2.78
C ILE A 93 -4.89 -4.42 -2.98
N GLN A 94 -4.52 -3.16 -2.71
CA GLN A 94 -3.14 -2.68 -2.81
C GLN A 94 -2.19 -3.48 -1.91
N ILE A 95 -2.56 -3.77 -0.67
CA ILE A 95 -1.75 -4.57 0.26
C ILE A 95 -1.58 -6.01 -0.26
N ILE A 96 -2.64 -6.64 -0.79
CA ILE A 96 -2.55 -7.99 -1.36
C ILE A 96 -1.59 -8.02 -2.55
N PHE A 97 -1.77 -7.12 -3.53
CA PHE A 97 -0.91 -7.05 -4.70
C PHE A 97 0.54 -6.75 -4.33
N LEU A 98 0.77 -5.80 -3.41
CA LEU A 98 2.11 -5.47 -2.94
C LEU A 98 2.77 -6.69 -2.26
N THR A 99 2.03 -7.43 -1.45
CA THR A 99 2.54 -8.64 -0.78
C THR A 99 2.94 -9.70 -1.80
N ILE A 100 2.08 -10.00 -2.76
CA ILE A 100 2.35 -11.01 -3.80
C ILE A 100 3.57 -10.62 -4.66
N LEU A 101 3.72 -9.32 -4.98
CA LEU A 101 4.81 -8.85 -5.83
C LEU A 101 6.15 -8.68 -5.10
N THR A 102 6.14 -8.48 -3.77
CA THR A 102 7.36 -8.27 -2.97
C THR A 102 7.90 -9.55 -2.34
N ILE A 103 7.07 -10.59 -2.12
CA ILE A 103 7.55 -11.89 -1.60
C ILE A 103 8.65 -12.51 -2.48
N PRO A 104 8.52 -12.59 -3.82
CA PRO A 104 9.57 -13.14 -4.69
C PRO A 104 10.90 -12.40 -4.54
N GLN A 105 10.85 -11.10 -4.27
CA GLN A 105 12.02 -10.25 -4.07
C GLN A 105 12.76 -10.58 -2.78
N VAL A 106 12.03 -10.80 -1.68
CA VAL A 106 12.64 -11.21 -0.41
C VAL A 106 13.29 -12.59 -0.54
N ILE A 107 12.61 -13.52 -1.23
CA ILE A 107 13.12 -14.88 -1.45
C ILE A 107 14.40 -14.85 -2.30
N GLU A 108 14.42 -14.09 -3.40
CA GLU A 108 15.59 -13.97 -4.28
C GLU A 108 16.80 -13.37 -3.55
N LYS A 109 16.59 -12.30 -2.78
CA LYS A 109 17.64 -11.66 -1.98
C LYS A 109 18.18 -12.57 -0.88
N LEU A 110 17.30 -13.34 -0.23
CA LEU A 110 17.71 -14.31 0.78
C LEU A 110 18.51 -15.46 0.14
N TYR A 111 18.03 -15.97 -1.00
CA TYR A 111 18.69 -17.03 -1.75
C TYR A 111 20.08 -16.61 -2.24
N THR A 112 20.21 -15.42 -2.83
CA THR A 112 21.51 -14.90 -3.28
C THR A 112 22.48 -14.65 -2.13
N THR A 113 21.99 -14.20 -0.97
CA THR A 113 22.80 -14.01 0.23
C THR A 113 23.32 -15.35 0.78
N LEU A 114 22.47 -16.37 0.87
CA LEU A 114 22.84 -17.68 1.39
C LEU A 114 23.75 -18.48 0.44
N THR A 115 23.56 -18.33 -0.87
CA THR A 115 24.30 -19.08 -1.89
C THR A 115 25.53 -18.34 -2.44
N MET A 116 25.92 -17.22 -1.83
CA MET A 116 26.98 -16.33 -2.32
C MET A 116 28.38 -16.99 -2.39
N ASN A 117 28.66 -17.95 -1.49
CA ASN A 117 29.96 -18.63 -1.42
C ASN A 117 29.99 -19.99 -2.13
N GLN A 118 28.91 -20.37 -2.83
CA GLN A 118 28.86 -21.63 -3.55
C GLN A 118 29.36 -21.45 -4.99
N ILE A 119 30.18 -22.38 -5.46
CA ILE A 119 30.62 -22.42 -6.86
C ILE A 119 29.41 -22.83 -7.71
N LYS A 120 28.92 -21.90 -8.53
CA LYS A 120 27.76 -22.11 -9.39
C LYS A 120 28.20 -22.47 -10.81
N SER A 121 27.46 -23.40 -11.42
CA SER A 121 27.59 -23.71 -12.85
C SER A 121 27.13 -22.53 -13.71
N SER A 122 27.66 -22.41 -14.94
CA SER A 122 27.32 -21.34 -15.89
C SER A 122 25.82 -21.26 -16.21
N LEU A 123 25.12 -22.40 -16.24
CA LEU A 123 23.66 -22.45 -16.39
C LEU A 123 22.92 -21.86 -15.19
N ASN A 124 23.37 -22.15 -13.97
CA ASN A 124 22.75 -21.64 -12.75
C ASN A 124 22.92 -20.12 -12.63
N ILE A 125 24.05 -19.59 -13.09
CA ILE A 125 24.28 -18.14 -13.14
C ILE A 125 23.28 -17.45 -14.08
N ARG A 126 23.05 -18.02 -15.28
CA ARG A 126 22.07 -17.48 -16.24
C ARG A 126 20.64 -17.53 -15.70
N ILE A 127 20.27 -18.61 -15.00
CA ILE A 127 18.96 -18.75 -14.37
C ILE A 127 18.80 -17.72 -13.25
N ASP A 128 19.81 -17.55 -12.40
CA ASP A 128 19.80 -16.56 -11.32
C ASP A 128 19.66 -15.13 -11.88
N GLU A 129 20.37 -14.78 -12.96
CA GLU A 129 20.22 -13.48 -13.63
C GLU A 129 18.83 -13.27 -14.21
N PHE A 130 18.23 -14.29 -14.83
CA PHE A 130 16.86 -14.20 -15.34
C PHE A 130 15.86 -13.99 -14.20
N ILE A 131 15.97 -14.76 -13.13
CA ILE A 131 15.11 -14.63 -11.94
C ILE A 131 15.27 -13.25 -11.31
N TYR A 132 16.50 -12.75 -11.17
CA TYR A 132 16.77 -11.41 -10.67
C TYR A 132 16.09 -10.33 -11.51
N ASN A 133 16.24 -10.37 -12.84
CA ASN A 133 15.61 -9.40 -13.74
C ASN A 133 14.08 -9.47 -13.70
N PHE A 134 13.52 -10.67 -13.61
CA PHE A 134 12.08 -10.87 -13.49
C PHE A 134 11.52 -10.32 -12.17
N VAL A 135 12.20 -10.58 -11.06
CA VAL A 135 11.87 -10.05 -9.74
C VAL A 135 12.00 -8.52 -9.70
N LEU A 136 13.03 -7.98 -10.35
CA LEU A 136 13.23 -6.54 -10.47
C LEU A 136 12.07 -5.88 -11.25
N LEU A 137 11.62 -6.51 -12.34
CA LEU A 137 10.44 -6.05 -13.10
C LEU A 137 9.16 -6.06 -12.24
N LEU A 138 8.94 -7.12 -11.46
CA LEU A 138 7.81 -7.20 -10.52
C LEU A 138 7.83 -6.06 -9.48
N THR A 139 9.03 -5.67 -9.03
CA THR A 139 9.21 -4.56 -8.07
C THR A 139 8.80 -3.23 -8.70
N TYR A 140 9.21 -2.96 -9.93
CA TYR A 140 8.79 -1.75 -10.65
C TYR A 140 7.28 -1.73 -10.91
N LEU A 141 6.69 -2.87 -11.27
CA LEU A 141 5.25 -3.00 -11.40
C LEU A 141 4.52 -2.72 -10.08
N ALA A 142 5.01 -3.27 -8.97
CA ALA A 142 4.45 -3.03 -7.64
C ALA A 142 4.48 -1.55 -7.24
N SER A 143 5.49 -0.80 -7.71
CA SER A 143 5.65 0.63 -7.46
C SER A 143 4.61 1.47 -8.22
N GLY A 144 4.27 1.06 -9.45
CA GLY A 144 3.28 1.74 -10.29
C GLY A 144 1.83 1.34 -10.01
N LEU A 145 1.61 0.14 -9.47
CA LEU A 145 0.28 -0.44 -9.23
C LEU A 145 -0.64 0.42 -8.34
N PRO A 146 -0.18 1.04 -7.24
CA PRO A 146 -0.99 1.93 -6.43
C PRO A 146 -1.64 3.03 -7.27
N PHE A 147 -0.87 3.69 -8.15
CA PHE A 147 -1.39 4.71 -9.04
C PHE A 147 -2.54 4.17 -9.89
N TYR A 148 -2.32 3.06 -10.60
CA TYR A 148 -3.38 2.47 -11.43
C TYR A 148 -4.61 2.04 -10.63
N ILE A 149 -4.44 1.46 -9.44
CA ILE A 149 -5.57 1.08 -8.57
C ILE A 149 -6.36 2.32 -8.14
N TYR A 150 -5.70 3.40 -7.75
CA TYR A 150 -6.37 4.65 -7.36
C TYR A 150 -7.08 5.32 -8.54
N THR A 151 -6.45 5.36 -9.72
CA THR A 151 -7.02 5.98 -10.92
C THR A 151 -8.22 5.17 -11.45
N LEU A 152 -8.13 3.83 -11.48
CA LEU A 152 -9.23 2.96 -11.90
C LEU A 152 -10.37 2.92 -10.87
N SER A 153 -10.07 2.88 -9.58
CA SER A 153 -11.10 2.88 -8.53
C SER A 153 -11.76 4.24 -8.32
N GLY A 154 -11.07 5.33 -8.68
CA GLY A 154 -11.64 6.67 -8.76
C GLY A 154 -12.57 6.87 -9.98
N GLY A 155 -12.79 5.83 -10.79
CA GLY A 155 -13.35 5.90 -12.14
C GLY A 155 -14.55 6.81 -12.35
N ASN A 156 -15.55 6.87 -11.47
CA ASN A 156 -16.70 7.76 -11.69
C ASN A 156 -16.43 9.23 -11.31
N THR A 157 -15.44 9.50 -10.47
CA THR A 157 -15.05 10.86 -10.06
C THR A 157 -13.93 11.40 -10.95
N PHE A 158 -12.98 10.53 -11.31
CA PHE A 158 -11.87 10.85 -12.21
C PHE A 158 -12.31 10.93 -13.68
N ARG A 159 -13.20 10.04 -14.16
CA ARG A 159 -13.75 10.16 -15.52
C ARG A 159 -14.61 11.42 -15.67
N ASN A 160 -15.37 11.79 -14.65
CA ASN A 160 -16.14 13.04 -14.71
C ASN A 160 -15.22 14.27 -14.74
N ALA A 161 -14.18 14.31 -13.90
CA ALA A 161 -13.22 15.42 -13.90
C ALA A 161 -12.37 15.51 -15.19
N LEU A 162 -12.14 14.39 -15.89
CA LEU A 162 -11.37 14.34 -17.13
C LEU A 162 -12.23 14.62 -18.37
N MET A 163 -13.54 14.35 -18.31
CA MET A 163 -14.51 14.73 -19.35
C MET A 163 -15.00 16.19 -19.19
N ASP A 164 -14.83 16.78 -18.00
CA ASP A 164 -15.08 18.20 -17.71
C ASP A 164 -13.87 19.12 -18.05
N LEU A 165 -12.79 18.56 -18.63
CA LEU A 165 -11.61 19.28 -19.10
C LEU A 165 -11.63 19.40 -20.63
#